data_AF-A0ABD2AFE6-F1
#
_entry.id   AF-A0ABD2AFE6-F1
#
_cell.length_a   1.000
_cell.length_b   1.000
_cell.length_c   1.000
_cell.angle_alpha   90.00
_cell.angle_beta   90.00
_cell.angle_gamma   90.00
#
_symmetry.space_group_name_H-M   'P 1'
#
loop_
_entity.id
_entity.type
_entity.pdbx_description
1 polymer ?
#
loop_
_entity_poly.entity_id
_entity_poly.type
_entity_poly.pdbx_seq_one_letter_code
_entity_poly.pdbx_strand_id
1 'polypeptide(L)'
;MRGARGSCSASVLALALFYLLYASYPVDGLLKCYCDICTDTNHTCETDGYCFASTSLENDVITYARRCVHKQLSSSQPEPLIFCMTSDSRNTTFVIECCKEDFCNRDLKPQLHPRTKEVSSNGDDATWVTWKMALTIALPICAICVIVMVIYHIHMSRRSPARHFPDDSLEAPDRPILGGVTIRDMLEMTTSGSGSGLPLLVQRSIARQIQLVETIGKGRFGEVWRGRWRGENVAVKIFSSREERSWFREAEIYQTVMLRHDNILGFIAADNKDNGTWTQLWLITDYHEKGSLFDYLNRSTVDTNGMIRMALSIATGLAHLHMEIVGTQGKPAIAHRDLKSKNILVKTNGTCAIGDLGLAVRHDVITDTVDIQLNNRVGTKRYMAPEVLEETINMNHFDSFKRADVYALGLILWEIARRCNVGGIHDDYQLPFYDLVPSDPTIEEMRKVVCTDRQRPSIPNRWQSIEALQVMSKVMKECWYHNAAARLTALRIKKSLANYGAMEDLK
;
A
#
# COMPACT_ATOMS: atom_id res chain seq x y z
N MET A 1 30.36 67.64 24.58
CA MET A 1 29.09 66.91 24.47
C MET A 1 28.25 67.58 23.38
N ARG A 2 28.01 66.89 22.26
CA ARG A 2 27.16 67.30 21.12
C ARG A 2 26.34 66.08 20.68
N GLY A 3 25.12 66.36 20.18
CA GLY A 3 24.25 65.42 19.45
C GLY A 3 23.01 65.02 20.26
N ALA A 4 21.79 64.92 19.70
CA ALA A 4 21.25 65.25 18.38
C ALA A 4 19.70 65.30 18.52
N ARG A 5 19.02 66.21 17.82
CA ARG A 5 17.55 66.27 17.73
C ARG A 5 17.10 65.38 16.55
N GLY A 6 16.23 64.40 16.83
CA GLY A 6 15.68 63.45 15.86
C GLY A 6 14.41 63.98 15.19
N SER A 7 14.40 63.85 13.87
CA SER A 7 13.32 64.21 12.93
C SER A 7 12.24 63.13 12.91
N CYS A 8 10.97 63.55 13.02
CA CYS A 8 9.79 62.68 12.92
C CYS A 8 8.83 63.32 11.90
N SER A 9 9.06 63.13 10.59
CA SER A 9 8.08 63.53 9.55
C SER A 9 8.32 62.96 8.13
N ALA A 10 9.22 61.99 7.92
CA ALA A 10 9.54 61.51 6.56
C ALA A 10 9.04 60.08 6.23
N SER A 11 8.63 59.30 7.24
CA SER A 11 8.36 57.86 7.04
C SER A 11 6.89 57.51 6.75
N VAL A 12 5.95 58.43 6.95
CA VAL A 12 4.51 58.18 6.70
C VAL A 12 4.11 58.58 5.27
N LEU A 13 4.79 59.56 4.68
CA LEU A 13 4.54 60.01 3.30
C LEU A 13 5.11 59.07 2.22
N ALA A 14 6.15 58.28 2.54
CA ALA A 14 6.72 57.31 1.61
C ALA A 14 5.85 56.05 1.42
N LEU A 15 5.05 55.69 2.44
CA LEU A 15 4.15 54.53 2.38
C LEU A 15 2.83 54.84 1.66
N ALA A 16 2.38 56.09 1.63
CA ALA A 16 1.19 56.52 0.89
C ALA A 16 1.44 56.65 -0.62
N LEU A 17 2.65 57.03 -1.03
CA LEU A 17 3.03 57.11 -2.46
C LEU A 17 3.36 55.74 -3.07
N PHE A 18 3.75 54.74 -2.26
CA PHE A 18 3.92 53.36 -2.72
C PHE A 18 2.57 52.64 -2.95
N TYR A 19 1.52 53.00 -2.20
CA TYR A 19 0.17 52.46 -2.39
C TYR A 19 -0.59 53.09 -3.57
N LEU A 20 -0.22 54.29 -4.00
CA LEU A 20 -0.82 54.96 -5.18
C LEU A 20 -0.10 54.65 -6.50
N LEU A 21 1.11 54.07 -6.47
CA LEU A 21 1.82 53.57 -7.66
C LEU A 21 1.64 52.06 -7.91
N TYR A 22 0.99 51.33 -7.01
CA TYR A 22 0.57 49.93 -7.21
C TYR A 22 -0.91 49.78 -7.61
N ALA A 23 -1.59 50.88 -7.92
CA ALA A 23 -2.98 50.91 -8.38
C ALA A 23 -3.08 51.39 -9.84
N SER A 24 -2.36 50.74 -10.74
CA SER A 24 -2.64 50.73 -12.19
C SER A 24 -1.77 49.68 -12.89
N TYR A 25 -1.87 48.43 -12.45
CA TYR A 25 -1.63 47.33 -13.40
C TYR A 25 -2.81 47.31 -14.37
N PRO A 26 -2.61 47.17 -15.69
CA PRO A 26 -3.71 47.04 -16.62
C PRO A 26 -4.53 45.84 -16.16
N VAL A 27 -5.81 46.06 -15.89
CA VAL A 27 -6.78 44.97 -15.87
C VAL A 27 -6.79 44.48 -17.31
N ASP A 28 -6.03 43.42 -17.61
CA ASP A 28 -6.24 42.66 -18.84
C ASP A 28 -7.73 42.30 -18.84
N GLY A 29 -8.48 42.87 -19.78
CA GLY A 29 -9.90 42.59 -19.93
C GLY A 29 -10.09 41.08 -20.06
N LEU A 30 -11.16 40.54 -19.46
CA LEU A 30 -11.52 39.15 -19.68
C LEU A 30 -11.70 38.90 -21.18
N LEU A 31 -11.03 37.88 -21.70
CA LEU A 31 -11.08 37.46 -23.10
C LEU A 31 -12.51 37.02 -23.43
N LYS A 32 -13.12 37.61 -24.45
CA LYS A 32 -14.46 37.23 -24.90
C LYS A 32 -14.36 36.15 -25.96
N CYS A 33 -15.07 35.04 -25.80
CA CYS A 33 -15.11 33.95 -26.79
C CYS A 33 -16.52 33.68 -27.26
N TYR A 34 -16.64 33.10 -28.45
CA TYR A 34 -17.91 32.55 -28.91
C TYR A 34 -18.22 31.24 -28.19
N CYS A 35 -19.46 31.09 -27.72
CA CYS A 35 -19.96 29.91 -27.01
C CYS A 35 -21.22 29.37 -27.67
N ASP A 36 -21.14 28.14 -28.17
CA ASP A 36 -22.24 27.46 -28.87
C ASP A 36 -23.46 27.20 -27.98
N ILE A 37 -23.24 26.81 -26.72
CA ILE A 37 -24.30 26.45 -25.76
C ILE A 37 -24.74 27.59 -24.84
N CYS A 38 -24.06 28.74 -24.87
CA CYS A 38 -24.35 29.87 -23.97
C CYS A 38 -25.47 30.77 -24.54
N THR A 39 -26.68 30.23 -24.70
CA THR A 39 -27.83 30.97 -25.25
C THR A 39 -28.23 32.15 -24.38
N ASP A 40 -28.08 32.01 -23.07
CA ASP A 40 -28.52 33.00 -22.07
C ASP A 40 -27.63 34.26 -22.06
N THR A 41 -26.43 34.16 -22.64
CA THR A 41 -25.44 35.24 -22.73
C THR A 41 -25.13 35.62 -24.18
N ASN A 42 -26.11 35.47 -25.07
CA ASN A 42 -26.00 35.81 -26.50
C ASN A 42 -24.76 35.15 -27.16
N HIS A 43 -24.57 33.85 -26.92
CA HIS A 43 -23.47 33.05 -27.45
C HIS A 43 -22.06 33.58 -27.13
N THR A 44 -21.91 34.28 -26.00
CA THR A 44 -20.65 34.89 -25.58
C THR A 44 -20.29 34.42 -24.17
N CYS A 45 -19.03 34.08 -23.95
CA CYS A 45 -18.48 33.78 -22.62
C CYS A 45 -17.19 34.58 -22.41
N GLU A 46 -16.84 34.86 -21.15
CA GLU A 46 -15.66 35.63 -20.76
C GLU A 46 -14.68 34.75 -19.97
N THR A 47 -13.37 34.85 -20.24
CA THR A 47 -12.37 33.99 -19.60
C THR A 47 -11.02 34.66 -19.38
N ASP A 48 -10.30 34.20 -18.37
CA ASP A 48 -8.91 34.57 -18.07
C ASP A 48 -7.88 33.61 -18.72
N GLY A 49 -8.37 32.60 -19.44
CA GLY A 49 -7.56 31.59 -20.12
C GLY A 49 -7.58 31.74 -21.64
N TYR A 50 -8.34 30.89 -22.34
CA TYR A 50 -8.29 30.73 -23.80
C TYR A 50 -9.67 30.50 -24.39
N CYS A 51 -9.87 30.91 -25.64
CA CYS A 51 -11.00 30.46 -26.45
C CYS A 51 -10.65 29.11 -27.10
N PHE A 52 -11.60 28.17 -27.14
CA PHE A 52 -11.40 26.87 -27.78
C PHE A 52 -12.39 26.62 -28.93
N ALA A 53 -11.93 25.88 -29.94
CA ALA A 53 -12.75 25.25 -30.97
C ALA A 53 -12.35 23.77 -31.12
N SER A 54 -13.31 22.89 -31.36
CA SER A 54 -13.06 21.45 -31.51
C SER A 54 -13.94 20.84 -32.58
N THR A 55 -13.43 19.77 -33.18
CA THR A 55 -14.12 18.95 -34.18
C THR A 55 -14.05 17.50 -33.75
N SER A 56 -15.21 16.83 -33.63
CA SER A 56 -15.30 15.43 -33.22
C SER A 56 -16.09 14.61 -34.24
N LEU A 57 -15.70 13.35 -34.43
CA LEU A 57 -16.37 12.37 -35.29
C LEU A 57 -16.95 11.27 -34.42
N GLU A 58 -18.28 11.22 -34.33
CA GLU A 58 -19.02 10.19 -33.61
C GLU A 58 -20.11 9.63 -34.54
N ASN A 59 -20.12 8.31 -34.78
CA ASN A 59 -21.06 7.63 -35.67
C ASN A 59 -21.18 8.25 -37.08
N ASP A 60 -20.05 8.57 -37.72
CA ASP A 60 -19.96 9.24 -39.03
C ASP A 60 -20.58 10.67 -39.10
N VAL A 61 -20.94 11.25 -37.95
CA VAL A 61 -21.41 12.63 -37.84
C VAL A 61 -20.28 13.51 -37.30
N ILE A 62 -19.95 14.57 -38.03
CA ILE A 62 -18.98 15.58 -37.60
C ILE A 62 -19.71 16.63 -36.76
N THR A 63 -19.27 16.81 -35.52
CA THR A 63 -19.78 17.86 -34.62
C THR A 63 -18.70 18.88 -34.31
N TYR A 64 -19.10 20.14 -34.20
CA TYR A 64 -18.22 21.27 -33.87
C TYR A 64 -18.64 21.87 -32.55
N ALA A 65 -17.68 22.14 -31.66
CA ALA A 65 -17.95 22.81 -30.39
C ALA A 65 -16.99 23.98 -30.13
N ARG A 66 -17.50 25.07 -29.53
CA ARG A 66 -16.76 26.31 -29.27
C ARG A 66 -17.11 26.88 -27.90
N ARG A 67 -16.14 27.07 -26.99
CA ARG A 67 -16.38 27.71 -25.68
C ARG A 67 -15.13 28.37 -25.07
N CYS A 68 -15.26 28.84 -23.83
CA CYS A 68 -14.20 29.41 -23.00
C CYS A 68 -13.51 28.35 -22.13
N VAL A 69 -12.20 28.51 -21.92
CA VAL A 69 -11.41 27.71 -20.97
C VAL A 69 -10.77 28.65 -19.95
N HIS A 70 -11.17 28.55 -18.68
CA HIS A 70 -10.59 29.32 -17.58
C HIS A 70 -9.23 28.77 -17.16
N LYS A 71 -8.39 29.65 -16.62
CA LYS A 71 -7.01 29.33 -16.23
C LYS A 71 -6.93 28.50 -14.92
N GLN A 72 -8.01 28.44 -14.14
CA GLN A 72 -8.07 27.74 -12.86
C GLN A 72 -8.95 26.49 -12.90
N LEU A 73 -8.32 25.32 -13.02
CA LEU A 73 -8.70 24.13 -12.27
C LEU A 73 -7.42 23.41 -11.85
N SER A 74 -7.25 23.23 -10.55
CA SER A 74 -6.14 22.57 -9.84
C SER A 74 -4.94 23.45 -9.47
N SER A 75 -4.92 23.87 -8.20
CA SER A 75 -3.74 24.32 -7.46
C SER A 75 -2.76 23.16 -7.26
N SER A 76 -2.01 22.84 -8.30
CA SER A 76 -0.63 22.31 -8.23
C SER A 76 -0.24 21.91 -9.65
N GLN A 77 0.73 22.63 -10.20
CA GLN A 77 1.65 22.32 -11.31
C GLN A 77 1.74 23.52 -12.28
N PRO A 78 2.96 24.00 -12.58
CA PRO A 78 3.16 25.06 -13.56
C PRO A 78 3.54 24.44 -14.91
N GLU A 79 2.58 23.94 -15.70
CA GLU A 79 2.76 23.62 -17.14
C GLU A 79 1.39 23.62 -17.88
N PRO A 80 1.36 23.80 -19.22
CA PRO A 80 0.15 24.25 -19.93
C PRO A 80 -1.02 23.27 -19.85
N LEU A 81 -2.24 23.80 -19.73
CA LEU A 81 -3.50 23.04 -19.69
C LEU A 81 -3.53 21.98 -20.80
N ILE A 82 -3.58 20.70 -20.39
CA ILE A 82 -3.62 19.48 -21.22
C ILE A 82 -4.62 19.60 -22.39
N PHE A 83 -5.69 20.39 -22.24
CA PHE A 83 -6.72 20.62 -23.26
C PHE A 83 -6.25 21.33 -24.52
N CYS A 84 -5.22 22.17 -24.47
CA CYS A 84 -4.70 22.89 -25.64
C CYS A 84 -3.43 22.26 -26.24
N MET A 85 -2.97 21.11 -25.71
CA MET A 85 -1.78 20.41 -26.19
C MET A 85 -2.06 19.30 -27.19
N THR A 86 -3.31 18.93 -27.44
CA THR A 86 -3.63 17.87 -28.42
C THR A 86 -3.71 18.41 -29.84
N SER A 87 -2.53 18.68 -30.41
CA SER A 87 -2.28 18.52 -31.85
C SER A 87 -1.25 17.40 -32.04
N ASP A 88 -1.51 16.22 -31.47
CA ASP A 88 -0.75 15.03 -31.87
C ASP A 88 -1.34 14.55 -33.19
N SER A 89 -0.50 14.55 -34.22
CA SER A 89 -0.70 14.22 -35.65
C SER A 89 -1.37 12.86 -35.97
N ARG A 90 -1.98 12.18 -34.99
CA ARG A 90 -2.46 10.79 -35.07
C ARG A 90 -3.92 10.59 -34.65
N ASN A 91 -4.63 11.59 -34.15
CA ASN A 91 -6.02 11.43 -33.73
C ASN A 91 -7.00 11.64 -34.88
N THR A 92 -7.62 10.55 -35.34
CA THR A 92 -8.57 10.56 -36.47
C THR A 92 -10.03 10.84 -36.06
N THR A 93 -10.30 10.99 -34.76
CA THR A 93 -11.68 11.12 -34.21
C THR A 93 -11.95 12.43 -33.49
N PHE A 94 -10.93 13.17 -33.05
CA PHE A 94 -11.11 14.39 -32.26
C PHE A 94 -9.89 15.32 -32.34
N VAL A 95 -10.11 16.61 -32.64
CA VAL A 95 -9.07 17.65 -32.71
C VAL A 95 -9.55 18.91 -32.00
N ILE A 96 -8.66 19.55 -31.22
CA ILE A 96 -8.89 20.82 -30.52
C ILE A 96 -7.88 21.88 -30.99
N GLU A 97 -8.32 23.12 -31.10
CA GLU A 97 -7.47 24.29 -31.32
C GLU A 97 -7.86 25.42 -30.34
N CYS A 98 -6.86 26.12 -29.79
CA CYS A 98 -7.05 27.19 -28.81
C CYS A 98 -6.40 28.50 -29.29
N CYS A 99 -7.02 29.64 -28.95
CA CYS A 99 -6.55 30.96 -29.34
C CYS A 99 -6.80 32.01 -28.22
N LYS A 100 -6.19 33.20 -28.34
CA LYS A 100 -6.12 34.24 -27.27
C LYS A 100 -6.60 35.64 -27.70
N GLU A 101 -7.35 35.76 -28.79
CA GLU A 101 -7.93 37.04 -29.23
C GLU A 101 -9.45 37.01 -29.08
N ASP A 102 -10.07 38.17 -28.87
CA ASP A 102 -11.53 38.25 -28.69
C ASP A 102 -12.26 37.62 -29.90
N PHE A 103 -13.15 36.67 -29.61
CA PHE A 103 -13.94 35.90 -30.57
C PHE A 103 -13.14 35.07 -31.58
N CYS A 104 -11.85 34.84 -31.35
CA CYS A 104 -10.97 34.11 -32.28
C CYS A 104 -11.45 32.69 -32.62
N ASN A 105 -12.18 32.04 -31.71
CA ASN A 105 -12.70 30.69 -31.93
C ASN A 105 -13.93 30.62 -32.85
N ARG A 106 -14.47 31.76 -33.29
CA ARG A 106 -15.64 31.82 -34.18
C ARG A 106 -15.37 31.15 -35.53
N ASP A 107 -14.19 31.44 -36.11
CA ASP A 107 -13.83 31.00 -37.46
C ASP A 107 -12.88 29.79 -37.49
N LEU A 108 -12.41 29.33 -36.33
CA LEU A 108 -11.62 28.10 -36.24
C LEU A 108 -12.44 26.88 -36.66
N LYS A 109 -11.83 26.06 -37.52
CA LYS A 109 -12.38 24.79 -38.02
C LYS A 109 -11.29 23.72 -38.03
N PRO A 110 -10.96 23.12 -36.87
CA PRO A 110 -9.94 22.08 -36.79
C PRO A 110 -10.30 20.89 -37.68
N GLN A 111 -9.38 20.45 -38.55
CA GLN A 111 -9.66 19.36 -39.51
C GLN A 111 -9.19 17.99 -38.98
N LEU A 112 -10.06 16.99 -39.14
CA LEU A 112 -9.74 15.58 -38.89
C LEU A 112 -8.89 15.02 -40.04
N HIS A 113 -7.85 14.25 -39.75
CA HIS A 113 -7.02 13.63 -40.79
C HIS A 113 -7.75 12.42 -41.42
N PRO A 114 -7.92 12.35 -42.75
CA PRO A 114 -8.65 11.28 -43.40
C PRO A 114 -7.88 9.95 -43.43
N ARG A 115 -8.60 8.85 -43.17
CA ARG A 115 -8.10 7.47 -43.27
C ARG A 115 -8.01 7.09 -44.76
N THR A 116 -6.82 7.08 -45.34
CA THR A 116 -6.62 6.61 -46.72
C THR A 116 -6.99 5.11 -46.79
N LYS A 117 -8.03 4.79 -47.59
CA LYS A 117 -8.38 3.43 -47.98
C LYS A 117 -7.37 2.97 -49.04
N GLU A 118 -6.60 1.92 -48.75
CA GLU A 118 -5.84 1.22 -49.79
C GLU A 118 -6.81 0.47 -50.71
N VAL A 119 -6.76 0.80 -52.00
CA VAL A 119 -7.39 0.05 -53.08
C VAL A 119 -6.41 -1.02 -53.53
N SER A 120 -6.86 -2.26 -53.50
CA SER A 120 -6.17 -3.45 -54.00
C SER A 120 -5.86 -3.36 -55.50
N SER A 121 -4.58 -3.44 -55.85
CA SER A 121 -4.16 -4.01 -57.14
C SER A 121 -2.76 -4.61 -57.04
N ASN A 122 -2.68 -5.89 -57.42
CA ASN A 122 -1.51 -6.71 -57.76
C ASN A 122 -0.50 -7.00 -56.65
N GLY A 123 -0.76 -8.09 -55.94
CA GLY A 123 0.21 -8.84 -55.17
C GLY A 123 1.25 -9.47 -56.10
N ASP A 124 2.52 -9.29 -55.75
CA ASP A 124 3.50 -10.38 -55.56
C ASP A 124 4.95 -9.85 -55.49
N ASP A 125 5.21 -8.60 -55.91
CA ASP A 125 6.59 -8.05 -55.89
C ASP A 125 6.94 -7.21 -54.64
N ALA A 126 5.98 -6.52 -54.03
CA ALA A 126 6.26 -5.61 -52.91
C ALA A 126 6.58 -6.34 -51.59
N THR A 127 5.96 -7.50 -51.33
CA THR A 127 6.21 -8.29 -50.11
C THR A 127 7.64 -8.83 -50.11
N TRP A 128 8.13 -9.34 -51.24
CA TRP A 128 9.49 -9.89 -51.37
C TRP A 128 10.59 -8.88 -51.02
N VAL A 129 10.43 -7.61 -51.42
CA VAL A 129 11.40 -6.55 -51.11
C VAL A 129 11.34 -6.15 -49.63
N THR A 130 10.15 -6.06 -49.05
CA THR A 130 9.97 -5.63 -47.65
C THR A 130 10.50 -6.66 -46.64
N TRP A 131 10.26 -7.96 -46.87
CA TRP A 131 10.82 -9.02 -46.02
C TRP A 131 12.34 -9.11 -46.14
N LYS A 132 12.89 -8.88 -47.33
CA LYS A 132 14.36 -8.82 -47.51
C LYS A 132 14.97 -7.65 -46.76
N MET A 133 14.36 -6.47 -46.79
CA MET A 133 14.84 -5.30 -46.03
C MET A 133 14.69 -5.49 -44.51
N ALA A 134 13.61 -6.11 -44.06
CA ALA A 134 13.43 -6.44 -42.65
C ALA A 134 14.48 -7.45 -42.18
N LEU A 135 14.80 -8.47 -42.98
CA LEU A 135 15.84 -9.44 -42.68
C LEU A 135 17.24 -8.83 -42.71
N THR A 136 17.54 -7.95 -43.66
CA THR A 136 18.87 -7.29 -43.75
C THR A 136 19.13 -6.31 -42.61
N ILE A 137 18.09 -5.78 -41.96
CA ILE A 137 18.22 -4.91 -40.77
C ILE A 137 18.18 -5.75 -39.47
N ALA A 138 17.30 -6.76 -39.40
CA ALA A 138 17.17 -7.59 -38.21
C ALA A 138 18.39 -8.48 -37.96
N LEU A 139 18.99 -9.07 -39.00
CA LEU A 139 20.18 -9.92 -38.88
C LEU A 139 21.38 -9.22 -38.22
N PRO A 140 21.81 -8.01 -38.65
CA PRO A 140 22.91 -7.32 -37.99
C PRO A 140 22.54 -6.87 -36.57
N ILE A 141 21.29 -6.47 -36.31
CA ILE A 141 20.85 -6.13 -34.94
C ILE A 141 20.92 -7.37 -34.04
N CYS A 142 20.40 -8.51 -34.50
CA CYS A 142 20.49 -9.78 -33.76
C CYS A 142 21.93 -10.23 -33.57
N ALA A 143 22.80 -10.07 -34.58
CA ALA A 143 24.22 -10.37 -34.46
C ALA A 143 24.90 -9.48 -33.43
N ILE A 144 24.60 -8.17 -33.40
CA ILE A 144 25.09 -7.24 -32.38
C ILE A 144 24.58 -7.65 -31.00
N CYS A 145 23.31 -8.01 -30.84
CA CYS A 145 22.76 -8.48 -29.57
C CYS A 145 23.45 -9.77 -29.08
N VAL A 146 23.73 -10.72 -29.97
CA VAL A 146 24.45 -11.95 -29.64
C VAL A 146 25.90 -11.63 -29.27
N ILE A 147 26.57 -10.74 -30.00
CA ILE A 147 27.93 -10.28 -29.65
C ILE A 147 27.95 -9.61 -28.28
N VAL A 148 26.96 -8.76 -27.96
CA VAL A 148 26.82 -8.13 -26.64
C VAL A 148 26.57 -9.18 -25.56
N MET A 149 25.72 -10.19 -25.81
CA MET A 149 25.51 -11.29 -24.87
C MET A 149 26.77 -12.13 -24.67
N VAL A 150 27.54 -12.41 -25.74
CA VAL A 150 28.80 -13.15 -25.67
C VAL A 150 29.87 -12.33 -24.96
N ILE A 151 29.98 -11.02 -25.22
CA ILE A 151 30.88 -10.12 -24.49
C ILE A 151 30.47 -10.05 -23.02
N TYR A 152 29.17 -9.97 -22.72
CA TYR A 152 28.65 -10.02 -21.35
C TYR A 152 29.01 -11.35 -20.69
N HIS A 153 28.85 -12.49 -21.38
CA HIS A 153 29.17 -13.82 -20.86
C HIS A 153 30.68 -14.04 -20.70
N ILE A 154 31.50 -13.46 -21.58
CA ILE A 154 32.97 -13.45 -21.47
C ILE A 154 33.40 -12.53 -20.32
N HIS A 155 32.76 -11.37 -20.14
CA HIS A 155 32.99 -10.51 -18.98
C HIS A 155 32.54 -11.17 -17.67
N MET A 156 31.44 -11.92 -17.68
CA MET A 156 30.92 -12.63 -16.51
C MET A 156 31.75 -13.88 -16.20
N SER A 157 32.25 -14.58 -17.21
CA SER A 157 33.17 -15.72 -17.04
C SER A 157 34.61 -15.28 -16.70
N ARG A 158 35.09 -14.13 -17.20
CA ARG A 158 36.35 -13.49 -16.74
C ARG A 158 36.20 -12.82 -15.37
N ARG A 159 34.98 -12.44 -14.96
CA ARG A 159 34.63 -12.09 -13.57
C ARG A 159 34.33 -13.30 -12.69
N SER A 160 34.49 -14.51 -13.23
CA SER A 160 34.67 -15.72 -12.44
C SER A 160 36.16 -16.05 -12.40
N PRO A 161 36.98 -15.37 -11.57
CA PRO A 161 38.12 -16.07 -11.06
C PRO A 161 37.58 -17.16 -10.13
N ALA A 162 37.74 -18.41 -10.54
CA ALA A 162 38.17 -19.41 -9.58
C ALA A 162 39.48 -18.90 -8.95
N ARG A 163 39.36 -18.02 -7.94
CA ARG A 163 40.44 -17.78 -6.99
C ARG A 163 40.36 -18.95 -6.01
N HIS A 164 41.08 -20.00 -6.38
CA HIS A 164 41.80 -20.78 -5.40
C HIS A 164 42.63 -19.76 -4.61
N PHE A 165 42.20 -19.46 -3.38
CA PHE A 165 43.03 -18.68 -2.47
C PHE A 165 44.21 -19.56 -2.08
N PRO A 166 45.47 -19.10 -2.24
CA PRO A 166 46.57 -19.68 -1.53
C PRO A 166 46.29 -19.54 -0.04
N ASP A 167 46.52 -20.64 0.66
CA ASP A 167 46.64 -20.73 2.11
C ASP A 167 47.76 -19.78 2.57
N ASP A 168 47.39 -18.53 2.86
CA ASP A 168 48.20 -17.61 3.67
C ASP A 168 47.39 -17.32 4.94
N SER A 169 47.58 -18.25 5.88
CA SER A 169 47.30 -18.13 7.29
C SER A 169 47.94 -16.87 7.88
N LEU A 170 47.20 -15.78 7.89
CA LEU A 170 47.27 -14.79 8.95
C LEU A 170 46.01 -14.98 9.79
N GLU A 171 46.19 -15.71 10.89
CA GLU A 171 45.23 -16.00 11.93
C GLU A 171 44.35 -14.77 12.21
N ALA A 172 43.18 -14.73 11.58
CA ALA A 172 42.04 -14.09 12.20
C ALA A 172 41.79 -14.91 13.47
N PRO A 173 41.73 -14.29 14.67
CA PRO A 173 41.56 -15.05 15.88
C PRO A 173 40.18 -15.74 15.80
N ASP A 174 40.23 -17.05 15.56
CA ASP A 174 39.19 -18.02 15.88
C ASP A 174 38.99 -17.99 17.40
N ARG A 175 38.32 -16.95 17.85
CA ARG A 175 37.57 -16.95 19.09
C ARG A 175 36.24 -16.30 18.76
N PRO A 176 35.14 -17.06 18.72
CA PRO A 176 33.84 -16.44 18.70
C PRO A 176 33.71 -15.71 20.04
N ILE A 177 33.83 -14.38 20.01
CA ILE A 177 33.69 -13.55 21.22
C ILE A 177 32.27 -13.69 21.82
N LEU A 178 31.34 -14.36 21.12
CA LEU A 178 30.12 -14.91 21.68
C LEU A 178 29.70 -16.18 20.89
N GLY A 179 30.45 -17.27 21.05
CA GLY A 179 30.08 -18.57 20.47
C GLY A 179 28.80 -19.10 21.11
N GLY A 180 27.75 -19.29 20.31
CA GLY A 180 26.49 -19.93 20.74
C GLY A 180 25.32 -18.98 21.00
N VAL A 181 25.40 -17.70 20.65
CA VAL A 181 24.32 -16.74 20.91
C VAL A 181 23.37 -16.66 19.71
N THR A 182 22.17 -17.20 19.88
CA THR A 182 21.07 -17.16 18.92
C THR A 182 20.53 -15.72 18.75
N ILE A 183 19.74 -15.45 17.70
CA ILE A 183 19.04 -14.14 17.58
C ILE A 183 18.19 -13.89 18.83
N ARG A 184 17.57 -14.94 19.35
CA ARG A 184 16.77 -14.91 20.58
C ARG A 184 17.60 -14.46 21.77
N ASP A 185 18.80 -15.02 21.96
CA ASP A 185 19.68 -14.66 23.08
C ASP A 185 20.16 -13.20 23.00
N MET A 186 20.42 -12.66 21.80
CA MET A 186 20.75 -11.24 21.64
C MET A 186 19.57 -10.33 21.96
N LEU A 187 18.35 -10.73 21.56
CA LEU A 187 17.14 -9.99 21.89
C LEU A 187 16.88 -10.03 23.40
N GLU A 188 17.01 -11.19 24.04
CA GLU A 188 16.83 -11.33 25.49
C GLU A 188 17.88 -10.53 26.28
N MET A 189 19.16 -10.56 25.88
CA MET A 189 20.25 -9.77 26.51
C MET A 189 20.13 -8.25 26.30
N THR A 190 19.38 -7.79 25.30
CA THR A 190 19.17 -6.36 25.03
C THR A 190 17.82 -5.85 25.53
N THR A 191 16.91 -6.74 25.98
CA THR A 191 15.58 -6.38 26.52
C THR A 191 15.58 -5.89 27.97
N SER A 192 16.75 -5.70 28.61
CA SER A 192 16.83 -5.19 30.00
C SER A 192 16.41 -3.72 30.19
N GLY A 193 15.84 -3.04 29.19
CA GLY A 193 15.14 -1.79 29.41
C GLY A 193 14.79 -1.04 28.13
N SER A 194 13.49 -0.83 27.89
CA SER A 194 12.93 0.28 27.11
C SER A 194 12.73 0.14 25.58
N GLY A 195 12.86 -1.02 24.92
CA GLY A 195 12.53 -1.12 23.48
C GLY A 195 12.32 -2.52 22.90
N SER A 196 11.53 -2.62 21.83
CA SER A 196 11.41 -3.82 20.99
C SER A 196 12.49 -3.82 19.90
N GLY A 197 13.43 -4.76 19.98
CA GLY A 197 14.50 -4.93 19.00
C GLY A 197 15.90 -4.60 19.56
N LEU A 198 16.93 -4.75 18.72
CA LEU A 198 18.32 -4.50 19.12
C LEU A 198 18.61 -2.99 19.26
N PRO A 199 19.58 -2.56 20.09
CA PRO A 199 19.96 -1.15 20.24
C PRO A 199 20.28 -0.46 18.90
N LEU A 200 19.92 0.82 18.74
CA LEU A 200 20.07 1.63 17.51
C LEU A 200 21.46 1.56 16.84
N LEU A 201 22.55 1.44 17.62
CA LEU A 201 23.92 1.34 17.09
C LEU A 201 24.25 -0.05 16.51
N VAL A 202 23.55 -1.10 16.94
CA VAL A 202 23.67 -2.45 16.36
C VAL A 202 22.86 -2.54 15.06
N GLN A 203 21.76 -1.79 14.93
CA GLN A 203 20.87 -1.84 13.76
C GLN A 203 21.52 -1.40 12.45
N ARG A 204 22.40 -0.38 12.45
CA ARG A 204 23.00 0.24 11.23
C ARG A 204 24.05 -0.58 10.48
N SER A 205 24.20 -1.86 10.80
CA SER A 205 25.15 -2.75 10.12
C SER A 205 24.60 -4.14 9.83
N ILE A 206 23.34 -4.41 10.18
CA ILE A 206 22.76 -5.75 10.08
C ILE A 206 22.51 -6.10 8.62
N ALA A 207 22.01 -5.16 7.81
CA ALA A 207 21.72 -5.40 6.40
C ALA A 207 22.97 -5.79 5.59
N ARG A 208 24.17 -5.37 6.02
CA ARG A 208 25.45 -5.78 5.42
C ARG A 208 25.82 -7.23 5.72
N GLN A 209 25.37 -7.77 6.86
CA GLN A 209 25.64 -9.13 7.30
C GLN A 209 24.59 -10.14 6.82
N ILE A 210 23.47 -9.67 6.27
CA ILE A 210 22.40 -10.52 5.75
C ILE A 210 22.66 -10.88 4.29
N GLN A 211 22.61 -12.18 4.01
CA GLN A 211 22.55 -12.72 2.66
C GLN A 211 21.09 -12.95 2.27
N LEU A 212 20.61 -12.28 1.22
CA LEU A 212 19.28 -12.57 0.65
C LEU A 212 19.33 -13.92 -0.07
N VAL A 213 18.31 -14.76 0.12
CA VAL A 213 18.23 -16.11 -0.43
C VAL A 213 17.19 -16.19 -1.54
N GLU A 214 15.92 -15.93 -1.21
CA GLU A 214 14.82 -16.01 -2.18
C GLU A 214 13.70 -15.01 -1.85
N THR A 215 12.97 -14.58 -2.86
CA THR A 215 11.76 -13.76 -2.68
C THR A 215 10.61 -14.64 -2.21
N ILE A 216 10.03 -14.32 -1.05
CA ILE A 216 8.92 -15.08 -0.44
C ILE A 216 7.57 -14.39 -0.60
N GLY A 217 7.54 -13.11 -0.96
CA GLY A 217 6.29 -12.40 -1.23
C GLY A 217 6.49 -11.02 -1.82
N LYS A 218 5.44 -10.49 -2.46
CA LYS A 218 5.36 -9.09 -2.89
C LYS A 218 4.21 -8.43 -2.13
N GLY A 219 4.54 -7.45 -1.31
CA GLY A 219 3.59 -6.69 -0.50
C GLY A 219 3.16 -5.40 -1.19
N ARG A 220 2.36 -4.59 -0.49
CA ARG A 220 1.87 -3.29 -0.98
C ARG A 220 3.00 -2.28 -1.22
N PHE A 221 4.05 -2.35 -0.40
CA PHE A 221 5.10 -1.33 -0.32
C PHE A 221 6.50 -1.88 -0.58
N GLY A 222 6.61 -3.08 -1.17
CA GLY A 222 7.91 -3.70 -1.37
C GLY A 222 7.90 -5.22 -1.47
N GLU A 223 9.08 -5.79 -1.67
CA GLU A 223 9.30 -7.24 -1.77
C GLU A 223 9.78 -7.79 -0.43
N VAL A 224 9.28 -8.96 -0.05
CA VAL A 224 9.71 -9.70 1.14
C VAL A 224 10.59 -10.84 0.70
N TRP A 225 11.78 -10.92 1.31
CA TRP A 225 12.81 -11.91 1.04
C TRP A 225 13.05 -12.77 2.27
N ARG A 226 13.34 -14.06 2.06
CA ARG A 226 14.04 -14.85 3.06
C ARG A 226 15.52 -14.48 2.99
N GLY A 227 16.08 -14.07 4.11
CA GLY A 227 17.51 -13.83 4.30
C GLY A 227 18.12 -14.81 5.29
N ARG A 228 19.45 -14.89 5.28
CA ARG A 228 20.24 -15.62 6.27
C ARG A 228 21.11 -14.65 7.06
N TRP A 229 20.98 -14.68 8.40
CA TRP A 229 21.77 -13.87 9.31
C TRP A 229 22.35 -14.76 10.40
N ARG A 230 23.69 -14.83 10.49
CA ARG A 230 24.40 -15.66 11.50
C ARG A 230 23.92 -17.11 11.54
N GLY A 231 23.58 -17.68 10.37
CA GLY A 231 23.10 -19.06 10.24
C GLY A 231 21.60 -19.24 10.36
N GLU A 232 20.87 -18.26 10.92
CA GLU A 232 19.41 -18.31 11.10
C GLU A 232 18.65 -17.66 9.94
N ASN A 233 17.42 -18.12 9.69
CA ASN A 233 16.53 -17.53 8.69
C ASN A 233 15.85 -16.27 9.24
N VAL A 234 15.84 -15.20 8.45
CA VAL A 234 15.14 -13.94 8.75
C VAL A 234 14.26 -13.52 7.56
N ALA A 235 13.19 -12.77 7.82
CA ALA A 235 12.37 -12.16 6.78
C ALA A 235 12.78 -10.69 6.61
N VAL A 236 13.07 -10.29 5.38
CA VAL A 236 13.53 -8.95 5.02
C VAL A 236 12.54 -8.32 4.06
N LYS A 237 11.79 -7.32 4.53
CA LYS A 237 10.92 -6.48 3.69
C LYS A 237 11.74 -5.30 3.18
N ILE A 238 11.88 -5.21 1.86
CA ILE A 238 12.72 -4.22 1.17
C ILE A 238 11.81 -3.18 0.52
N PHE A 239 11.99 -1.92 0.89
CA PHE A 239 11.27 -0.76 0.36
C PHE A 239 12.19 0.05 -0.53
N SER A 240 11.61 0.68 -1.55
CA SER A 240 12.31 1.70 -2.33
C SER A 240 12.45 3.01 -1.54
N SER A 241 13.38 3.87 -1.93
CA SER A 241 13.51 5.21 -1.34
C SER A 241 12.25 6.07 -1.50
N ARG A 242 11.40 5.78 -2.49
CA ARG A 242 10.09 6.45 -2.68
C ARG A 242 9.07 6.08 -1.60
N GLU A 243 9.29 4.97 -0.91
CA GLU A 243 8.39 4.41 0.11
C GLU A 243 8.91 4.64 1.54
N GLU A 244 9.85 5.58 1.71
CA GLU A 244 10.47 5.89 3.01
C GLU A 244 9.44 6.18 4.11
N ARG A 245 8.35 6.90 3.81
CA ARG A 245 7.28 7.17 4.77
C ARG A 245 6.60 5.89 5.27
N SER A 246 6.38 4.93 4.38
CA SER A 246 5.77 3.64 4.74
C SER A 246 6.74 2.77 5.55
N TRP A 247 8.01 2.70 5.15
CA TRP A 247 9.05 2.01 5.90
C TRP A 247 9.23 2.61 7.30
N PHE A 248 9.35 3.94 7.38
CA PHE A 248 9.53 4.66 8.64
C PHE A 248 8.35 4.41 9.57
N ARG A 249 7.11 4.49 9.08
CA ARG A 249 5.93 4.22 9.88
C ARG A 249 5.90 2.80 10.43
N GLU A 250 6.17 1.82 9.58
CA GLU A 250 6.16 0.42 10.00
C GLU A 250 7.27 0.14 11.02
N ALA A 251 8.48 0.65 10.78
CA ALA A 251 9.60 0.55 11.71
C ALA A 251 9.33 1.26 13.05
N GLU A 252 8.71 2.44 13.03
CA GLU A 252 8.31 3.19 14.22
C GLU A 252 7.31 2.39 15.06
N ILE A 253 6.30 1.80 14.43
CA ILE A 253 5.30 0.99 15.13
C ILE A 253 5.96 -0.22 15.75
N TYR A 254 6.78 -0.98 15.00
CA TYR A 254 7.47 -2.15 15.54
C TYR A 254 8.42 -1.84 16.71
N GLN A 255 8.98 -0.63 16.77
CA GLN A 255 9.84 -0.16 17.86
C GLN A 255 9.08 0.37 19.08
N THR A 256 7.74 0.33 19.07
CA THR A 256 6.93 0.77 20.22
C THR A 256 7.26 -0.04 21.47
N VAL A 257 7.45 0.67 22.58
CA VAL A 257 7.80 0.08 23.88
C VAL A 257 6.76 -0.95 24.33
N MET A 258 7.23 -2.07 24.88
CA MET A 258 6.43 -3.26 25.26
C MET A 258 5.56 -3.86 24.13
N LEU A 259 5.84 -3.59 22.85
CA LEU A 259 5.09 -4.21 21.76
C LEU A 259 5.40 -5.69 21.58
N ARG A 260 6.64 -6.13 21.87
CA ARG A 260 7.08 -7.51 21.69
C ARG A 260 6.19 -8.47 22.48
N HIS A 261 5.63 -9.46 21.78
CA HIS A 261 4.71 -10.45 22.33
C HIS A 261 4.71 -11.69 21.44
N ASP A 262 4.47 -12.88 21.98
CA ASP A 262 4.55 -14.15 21.24
C ASP A 262 3.61 -14.20 20.02
N ASN A 263 2.49 -13.49 20.06
CA ASN A 263 1.52 -13.45 18.95
C ASN A 263 1.60 -12.16 18.10
N ILE A 264 2.71 -11.44 18.19
CA ILE A 264 3.09 -10.33 17.30
C ILE A 264 4.40 -10.71 16.60
N LEU A 265 4.54 -10.39 15.32
CA LEU A 265 5.74 -10.70 14.55
C LEU A 265 6.97 -10.08 15.22
N GLY A 266 7.99 -10.92 15.45
CA GLY A 266 9.23 -10.51 16.08
C GLY A 266 10.01 -9.55 15.19
N PHE A 267 10.04 -8.28 15.57
CA PHE A 267 10.93 -7.29 14.97
C PHE A 267 12.36 -7.50 15.44
N ILE A 268 13.30 -7.42 14.50
CA ILE A 268 14.74 -7.54 14.76
C ILE A 268 15.39 -6.16 14.60
N ALA A 269 15.25 -5.54 13.43
CA ALA A 269 15.90 -4.28 13.10
C ALA A 269 15.28 -3.57 11.89
N ALA A 270 15.53 -2.28 11.77
CA ALA A 270 15.34 -1.50 10.56
C ALA A 270 16.71 -0.93 10.15
N ASP A 271 17.07 -1.04 8.88
CA ASP A 271 18.40 -0.68 8.40
C ASP A 271 18.34 -0.21 6.94
N ASN A 272 19.39 0.42 6.44
CA ASN A 272 19.53 0.86 5.07
C ASN A 272 20.71 0.18 4.38
N LYS A 273 20.51 -0.25 3.13
CA LYS A 273 21.54 -0.90 2.32
C LYS A 273 21.71 -0.17 1.00
N ASP A 274 22.89 0.42 0.81
CA ASP A 274 23.30 0.96 -0.48
C ASP A 274 23.96 -0.15 -1.30
N ASN A 275 23.49 -0.34 -2.53
CA ASN A 275 24.05 -1.29 -3.49
C ASN A 275 24.96 -0.63 -4.54
N GLY A 276 25.28 0.66 -4.37
CA GLY A 276 26.08 1.48 -5.26
C GLY A 276 25.28 2.17 -6.38
N THR A 277 23.98 1.88 -6.49
CA THR A 277 23.09 2.45 -7.52
C THR A 277 21.83 3.08 -6.94
N TRP A 278 21.28 2.52 -5.88
CA TRP A 278 20.19 3.12 -5.11
C TRP A 278 20.17 2.57 -3.68
N THR A 279 19.60 3.36 -2.77
CA THR A 279 19.39 2.97 -1.38
C THR A 279 18.14 2.11 -1.23
N GLN A 280 18.29 0.97 -0.57
CA GLN A 280 17.20 0.11 -0.14
C GLN A 280 16.95 0.32 1.36
N LEU A 281 15.68 0.41 1.75
CA LEU A 281 15.28 0.48 3.15
C LEU A 281 14.78 -0.89 3.59
N TRP A 282 15.37 -1.46 4.62
CA TRP A 282 15.15 -2.84 5.07
C TRP A 282 14.41 -2.83 6.40
N LEU A 283 13.39 -3.69 6.51
CA LEU A 283 12.74 -4.04 7.76
C LEU A 283 12.92 -5.55 7.98
N ILE A 284 13.60 -5.92 9.06
CA ILE A 284 14.07 -7.28 9.33
C ILE A 284 13.26 -7.84 10.51
N THR A 285 12.68 -9.02 10.29
CA THR A 285 11.77 -9.70 11.22
C THR A 285 12.08 -11.19 11.29
N ASP A 286 11.52 -11.88 12.29
CA ASP A 286 11.56 -13.34 12.37
C ASP A 286 10.98 -13.97 11.10
N TYR A 287 11.63 -15.02 10.60
CA TYR A 287 11.09 -15.83 9.52
C TYR A 287 10.22 -16.97 10.06
N HIS A 288 9.07 -17.18 9.43
CA HIS A 288 8.16 -18.27 9.75
C HIS A 288 7.92 -19.14 8.51
N GLU A 289 8.47 -20.36 8.54
CA GLU A 289 8.49 -21.32 7.41
C GLU A 289 7.10 -21.70 6.89
N LYS A 290 6.09 -21.74 7.77
CA LYS A 290 4.70 -22.05 7.37
C LYS A 290 4.02 -20.89 6.63
N GLY A 291 4.69 -19.75 6.50
CA GLY A 291 4.19 -18.60 5.76
C GLY A 291 2.98 -17.94 6.41
N SER A 292 2.16 -17.30 5.57
CA SER A 292 0.94 -16.65 6.02
C SER A 292 -0.15 -17.66 6.37
N LEU A 293 -1.11 -17.26 7.21
CA LEU A 293 -2.30 -18.03 7.52
C LEU A 293 -3.09 -18.33 6.24
N PHE A 294 -3.14 -17.37 5.30
CA PHE A 294 -3.68 -17.58 3.96
C PHE A 294 -3.01 -18.77 3.26
N ASP A 295 -1.68 -18.79 3.18
CA ASP A 295 -0.94 -19.88 2.51
C ASP A 295 -1.11 -21.22 3.22
N TYR A 296 -1.09 -21.19 4.55
CA TYR A 296 -1.23 -22.38 5.38
C TYR A 296 -2.59 -23.05 5.20
N LEU A 297 -3.68 -22.27 5.25
CA LEU A 297 -5.05 -22.75 5.11
C LEU A 297 -5.39 -23.23 3.70
N ASN A 298 -4.70 -22.71 2.66
CA ASN A 298 -4.80 -23.23 1.29
C ASN A 298 -4.17 -24.62 1.16
N ARG A 299 -3.07 -24.88 1.85
CA ARG A 299 -2.29 -26.13 1.70
C ARG A 299 -2.72 -27.22 2.65
N SER A 300 -3.28 -26.84 3.80
CA SER A 300 -3.51 -27.75 4.92
C SER A 300 -4.93 -27.63 5.46
N THR A 301 -5.38 -28.68 6.15
CA THR A 301 -6.52 -28.62 7.07
C THR A 301 -6.01 -28.58 8.50
N VAL A 302 -6.87 -28.17 9.43
CA VAL A 302 -6.58 -28.20 10.87
C VAL A 302 -7.61 -29.07 11.57
N ASP A 303 -7.23 -29.71 12.67
CA ASP A 303 -8.18 -30.34 13.58
C ASP A 303 -8.81 -29.28 14.51
N THR A 304 -9.73 -29.71 15.37
CA THR A 304 -10.40 -28.83 16.34
C THR A 304 -9.40 -28.08 17.23
N ASN A 305 -8.40 -28.78 17.76
CA ASN A 305 -7.36 -28.21 18.60
C ASN A 305 -6.51 -27.19 17.84
N GLY A 306 -6.12 -27.50 16.61
CA GLY A 306 -5.41 -26.58 15.72
C GLY A 306 -6.22 -25.32 15.42
N MET A 307 -7.52 -25.45 15.13
CA MET A 307 -8.43 -24.32 14.91
C MET A 307 -8.47 -23.40 16.14
N ILE A 308 -8.69 -23.94 17.34
CA ILE A 308 -8.76 -23.16 18.57
C ILE A 308 -7.41 -22.52 18.90
N ARG A 309 -6.31 -23.27 18.76
CA ARG A 309 -4.93 -22.77 18.98
C ARG A 309 -4.62 -21.56 18.09
N MET A 310 -4.92 -21.66 16.80
CA MET A 310 -4.71 -20.57 15.84
C MET A 310 -5.60 -19.38 16.20
N ALA A 311 -6.91 -19.58 16.37
CA ALA A 311 -7.85 -18.52 16.72
C ALA A 311 -7.49 -17.79 18.03
N LEU A 312 -7.15 -18.56 19.08
CA LEU A 312 -6.77 -18.04 20.39
C LEU A 312 -5.48 -17.22 20.32
N SER A 313 -4.48 -17.71 19.58
CA SER A 313 -3.21 -17.00 19.41
C SER A 313 -3.38 -15.66 18.67
N ILE A 314 -4.21 -15.62 17.61
CA ILE A 314 -4.54 -14.37 16.90
C ILE A 314 -5.28 -13.41 17.83
N ALA A 315 -6.31 -13.88 18.53
CA ALA A 315 -7.08 -13.06 19.48
C ALA A 315 -6.20 -12.52 20.62
N THR A 316 -5.21 -13.30 21.07
CA THR A 316 -4.24 -12.88 22.09
C THR A 316 -3.32 -11.77 21.56
N GLY A 317 -2.79 -11.92 20.34
CA GLY A 317 -1.98 -10.87 19.70
C GLY A 317 -2.79 -9.58 19.49
N LEU A 318 -4.03 -9.69 19.01
CA LEU A 318 -4.88 -8.52 18.80
C LEU A 318 -5.26 -7.83 20.12
N ALA A 319 -5.54 -8.61 21.17
CA ALA A 319 -5.78 -8.07 22.50
C ALA A 319 -4.55 -7.31 23.04
N HIS A 320 -3.34 -7.83 22.81
CA HIS A 320 -2.10 -7.14 23.17
C HIS A 320 -1.91 -5.82 22.41
N LEU A 321 -2.19 -5.80 21.10
CA LEU A 321 -2.17 -4.55 20.31
C LEU A 321 -3.14 -3.52 20.89
N HIS A 322 -4.40 -3.92 21.11
CA HIS A 322 -5.49 -3.05 21.55
C HIS A 322 -5.35 -2.57 23.00
N MET A 323 -4.59 -3.28 23.83
CA MET A 323 -4.39 -2.97 25.24
C MET A 323 -3.39 -1.84 25.42
N GLU A 324 -3.78 -0.83 26.18
CA GLU A 324 -2.85 0.15 26.74
C GLU A 324 -2.14 -0.43 27.96
N ILE A 325 -0.84 -0.20 28.09
CA ILE A 325 -0.06 -0.56 29.27
C ILE A 325 0.43 0.73 29.91
N VAL A 326 -0.05 1.02 31.13
CA VAL A 326 0.30 2.22 31.88
C VAL A 326 1.63 2.00 32.62
N GLY A 327 2.51 3.00 32.62
CA GLY A 327 3.80 2.97 33.33
C GLY A 327 4.79 3.99 32.79
N THR A 328 5.97 4.08 33.40
CA THR A 328 7.07 4.96 32.95
C THR A 328 7.55 4.64 31.53
N GLN A 329 7.38 3.38 31.12
CA GLN A 329 7.65 2.86 29.77
C GLN A 329 6.36 2.23 29.23
N GLY A 330 5.27 3.00 29.25
CA GLY A 330 3.96 2.54 28.82
C GLY A 330 3.87 2.21 27.33
N LYS A 331 2.90 1.38 26.98
CA LYS A 331 2.56 1.02 25.60
C LYS A 331 1.22 1.69 25.25
N PRO A 332 1.15 2.54 24.21
CA PRO A 332 -0.13 3.06 23.73
C PRO A 332 -0.99 1.94 23.16
N ALA A 333 -2.31 2.10 23.19
CA ALA A 333 -3.20 1.22 22.45
C ALA A 333 -2.94 1.36 20.94
N ILE A 334 -2.92 0.25 20.21
CA ILE A 334 -2.64 0.19 18.77
C ILE A 334 -3.79 -0.51 18.07
N ALA A 335 -4.29 0.07 16.97
CA ALA A 335 -5.23 -0.58 16.06
C ALA A 335 -4.55 -0.89 14.73
N HIS A 336 -4.80 -2.08 14.17
CA HIS A 336 -4.06 -2.65 13.04
C HIS A 336 -4.49 -2.09 11.68
N ARG A 337 -5.81 -1.93 11.46
CA ARG A 337 -6.46 -1.34 10.26
C ARG A 337 -6.32 -2.11 8.93
N ASP A 338 -5.43 -3.10 8.83
CA ASP A 338 -5.37 -4.02 7.67
C ASP A 338 -5.25 -5.51 8.09
N LEU A 339 -6.05 -5.91 9.07
CA LEU A 339 -6.03 -7.29 9.57
C LEU A 339 -6.67 -8.22 8.52
N LYS A 340 -5.91 -9.25 8.09
CA LYS A 340 -6.34 -10.26 7.11
C LYS A 340 -5.47 -11.51 7.23
N SER A 341 -5.91 -12.64 6.69
CA SER A 341 -5.16 -13.92 6.75
C SER A 341 -3.76 -13.84 6.11
N LYS A 342 -3.55 -12.97 5.12
CA LYS A 342 -2.21 -12.73 4.53
C LYS A 342 -1.23 -11.99 5.46
N ASN A 343 -1.74 -11.25 6.45
CA ASN A 343 -0.94 -10.47 7.40
C ASN A 343 -0.76 -11.18 8.75
N ILE A 344 -1.14 -12.45 8.83
CA ILE A 344 -0.94 -13.30 10.01
C ILE A 344 -0.01 -14.43 9.58
N LEU A 345 1.05 -14.69 10.34
CA LEU A 345 2.01 -15.76 10.07
C LEU A 345 1.77 -16.95 10.99
N VAL A 346 1.98 -18.16 10.48
CA VAL A 346 1.85 -19.40 11.25
C VAL A 346 3.23 -19.86 11.73
N LYS A 347 3.37 -20.10 13.03
CA LYS A 347 4.60 -20.59 13.65
C LYS A 347 4.71 -22.11 13.57
N THR A 348 5.93 -22.63 13.76
CA THR A 348 6.20 -24.07 13.75
C THR A 348 5.33 -24.86 14.73
N ASN A 349 5.12 -24.34 15.94
CA ASN A 349 4.23 -24.90 16.98
C ASN A 349 2.72 -24.80 16.67
N GLY A 350 2.33 -24.19 15.56
CA GLY A 350 0.94 -24.04 15.11
C GLY A 350 0.18 -22.87 15.74
N THR A 351 0.84 -22.00 16.52
CA THR A 351 0.26 -20.70 16.90
C THR A 351 0.52 -19.65 15.81
N CYS A 352 -0.13 -18.50 15.92
CA CYS A 352 -0.03 -17.42 14.95
C CYS A 352 0.65 -16.17 15.54
N ALA A 353 1.20 -15.35 14.65
CA ALA A 353 1.69 -14.00 14.95
C ALA A 353 1.13 -12.98 13.95
N ILE A 354 0.64 -11.84 14.45
CA ILE A 354 0.17 -10.73 13.61
C ILE A 354 1.37 -9.92 13.11
N GLY A 355 1.44 -9.67 11.81
CA GLY A 355 2.46 -8.84 11.16
C GLY A 355 1.87 -7.76 10.25
N ASP A 356 2.74 -7.06 9.51
CA ASP A 356 2.41 -5.95 8.62
C ASP A 356 1.67 -4.79 9.32
N LEU A 357 2.37 -4.11 10.23
CA LEU A 357 1.84 -3.02 11.05
C LEU A 357 1.96 -1.64 10.37
N GLY A 358 2.24 -1.58 9.06
CA GLY A 358 2.52 -0.33 8.34
C GLY A 358 1.33 0.64 8.22
N LEU A 359 0.11 0.17 8.47
CA LEU A 359 -1.12 0.99 8.50
C LEU A 359 -1.67 1.20 9.91
N ALA A 360 -0.98 0.68 10.92
CA ALA A 360 -1.44 0.76 12.30
C ALA A 360 -1.45 2.21 12.81
N VAL A 361 -2.31 2.47 13.79
CA VAL A 361 -2.45 3.77 14.46
C VAL A 361 -2.31 3.61 15.96
N ARG A 362 -1.69 4.60 16.62
CA ARG A 362 -1.55 4.66 18.08
C ARG A 362 -2.54 5.66 18.66
N HIS A 363 -3.07 5.32 19.84
CA HIS A 363 -3.86 6.25 20.65
C HIS A 363 -2.91 7.13 21.46
N ASP A 364 -3.07 8.44 21.31
CA ASP A 364 -2.51 9.41 22.25
C ASP A 364 -3.56 9.68 23.33
N VAL A 365 -3.31 9.16 24.52
CA VAL A 365 -4.23 9.23 25.67
C VAL A 365 -4.30 10.64 26.24
N ILE A 366 -3.25 11.45 26.07
CA ILE A 366 -3.18 12.81 26.64
C ILE A 366 -4.10 13.75 25.86
N THR A 367 -4.04 13.67 24.54
CA THR A 367 -4.85 14.51 23.64
C THR A 367 -6.17 13.87 23.25
N ASP A 368 -6.37 12.59 23.59
CA ASP A 368 -7.45 11.72 23.10
C ASP A 368 -7.55 11.73 21.57
N THR A 369 -6.40 11.67 20.90
CA THR A 369 -6.31 11.70 19.43
C THR A 369 -5.58 10.49 18.88
N VAL A 370 -5.58 10.38 17.56
CA VAL A 370 -4.82 9.40 16.79
C VAL A 370 -3.57 10.07 16.24
N ASP A 371 -2.44 9.35 16.21
CA ASP A 371 -1.12 9.89 15.89
C ASP A 371 -0.87 10.28 14.42
N ILE A 372 -1.82 10.09 13.50
CA ILE A 372 -1.68 10.43 12.07
C ILE A 372 -2.98 11.02 11.49
N GLN A 373 -2.85 11.93 10.51
CA GLN A 373 -3.95 12.42 9.68
C GLN A 373 -4.77 11.28 9.05
N LEU A 374 -6.08 11.35 9.24
CA LEU A 374 -7.00 10.24 9.04
C LEU A 374 -7.42 10.13 7.57
N ASN A 375 -6.79 9.21 6.83
CA ASN A 375 -7.40 8.65 5.62
C ASN A 375 -8.35 7.52 6.03
N ASN A 376 -9.65 7.71 5.82
CA ASN A 376 -10.70 6.82 6.33
C ASN A 376 -10.71 5.44 5.63
N ARG A 377 -10.24 5.36 4.38
CA ARG A 377 -10.29 4.17 3.53
C ARG A 377 -8.91 3.59 3.22
N VAL A 378 -8.27 3.04 4.25
CA VAL A 378 -7.04 2.25 4.09
C VAL A 378 -7.27 0.80 4.49
N GLY A 379 -6.43 -0.09 3.99
CA GLY A 379 -6.53 -1.53 4.21
C GLY A 379 -7.19 -2.26 3.05
N THR A 380 -7.41 -3.56 3.24
CA THR A 380 -7.90 -4.46 2.22
C THR A 380 -9.43 -4.43 2.17
N LYS A 381 -9.99 -3.97 1.04
CA LYS A 381 -11.43 -3.70 0.85
C LYS A 381 -12.33 -4.86 1.30
N ARG A 382 -11.95 -6.11 0.99
CA ARG A 382 -12.68 -7.33 1.38
C ARG A 382 -12.88 -7.50 2.90
N TYR A 383 -11.98 -6.95 3.71
CA TYR A 383 -11.98 -7.07 5.17
C TYR A 383 -12.47 -5.79 5.87
N MET A 384 -12.82 -4.74 5.12
CA MET A 384 -13.29 -3.48 5.70
C MET A 384 -14.63 -3.67 6.42
N ALA A 385 -14.73 -3.09 7.61
CA ALA A 385 -15.96 -3.06 8.39
C ALA A 385 -17.03 -2.16 7.73
N PRO A 386 -18.33 -2.37 8.01
CA PRO A 386 -19.41 -1.57 7.43
C PRO A 386 -19.20 -0.05 7.55
N GLU A 387 -18.82 0.42 8.74
CA GLU A 387 -18.59 1.83 9.03
C GLU A 387 -17.36 2.43 8.30
N VAL A 388 -16.42 1.58 7.87
CA VAL A 388 -15.27 1.98 7.04
C VAL A 388 -15.69 2.10 5.58
N LEU A 389 -16.51 1.16 5.09
CA LEU A 389 -17.04 1.17 3.72
C LEU A 389 -17.96 2.38 3.48
N GLU A 390 -18.82 2.68 4.46
CA GLU A 390 -19.77 3.80 4.43
C GLU A 390 -19.15 5.16 4.80
N GLU A 391 -17.87 5.20 5.22
CA GLU A 391 -17.21 6.40 5.74
C GLU A 391 -17.89 7.04 6.97
N THR A 392 -18.63 6.23 7.74
CA THR A 392 -19.35 6.66 8.96
C THR A 392 -18.55 6.42 10.25
N ILE A 393 -17.35 5.86 10.14
CA ILE A 393 -16.46 5.60 11.27
C ILE A 393 -16.10 6.90 12.01
N ASN A 394 -16.24 6.90 13.35
CA ASN A 394 -15.84 8.04 14.16
C ASN A 394 -14.32 8.04 14.36
N MET A 395 -13.66 8.83 13.52
CA MET A 395 -12.23 9.07 13.47
C MET A 395 -11.65 9.72 14.73
N ASN A 396 -12.46 10.46 15.49
CA ASN A 396 -12.05 11.09 16.74
C ASN A 396 -12.11 10.14 17.94
N HIS A 397 -12.55 8.89 17.73
CA HIS A 397 -12.66 7.93 18.81
C HIS A 397 -11.87 6.66 18.48
N PHE A 398 -10.77 6.45 19.20
CA PHE A 398 -9.82 5.37 18.92
C PHE A 398 -10.46 3.97 18.93
N ASP A 399 -11.44 3.74 19.81
CA ASP A 399 -12.16 2.46 19.91
C ASP A 399 -12.92 2.09 18.63
N SER A 400 -13.24 3.06 17.77
CA SER A 400 -13.81 2.78 16.43
C SER A 400 -12.87 1.90 15.60
N PHE A 401 -11.55 2.16 15.65
CA PHE A 401 -10.56 1.36 14.93
C PHE A 401 -10.41 -0.05 15.52
N LYS A 402 -10.43 -0.18 16.85
CA LYS A 402 -10.41 -1.49 17.52
C LYS A 402 -11.61 -2.35 17.08
N ARG A 403 -12.79 -1.75 17.00
CA ARG A 403 -14.02 -2.44 16.58
C ARG A 403 -13.98 -2.83 15.10
N ALA A 404 -13.33 -2.04 14.25
CA ALA A 404 -13.10 -2.41 12.85
C ALA A 404 -12.13 -3.61 12.73
N ASP A 405 -11.06 -3.65 13.52
CA ASP A 405 -10.17 -4.82 13.58
C ASP A 405 -10.90 -6.09 14.03
N VAL A 406 -11.81 -5.98 15.00
CA VAL A 406 -12.62 -7.13 15.47
C VAL A 406 -13.51 -7.68 14.36
N TYR A 407 -14.10 -6.80 13.54
CA TYR A 407 -14.87 -7.23 12.37
C TYR A 407 -14.01 -8.08 11.42
N ALA A 408 -12.81 -7.58 11.10
CA ALA A 408 -11.86 -8.31 10.26
C ALA A 408 -11.41 -9.64 10.89
N LEU A 409 -11.19 -9.67 12.22
CA LEU A 409 -10.92 -10.91 12.96
C LEU A 409 -12.05 -11.93 12.80
N GLY A 410 -13.32 -11.50 12.87
CA GLY A 410 -14.47 -12.37 12.64
C GLY A 410 -14.44 -13.08 11.28
N LEU A 411 -14.00 -12.36 10.23
CA LEU A 411 -13.83 -12.94 8.89
C LEU A 411 -12.67 -13.95 8.84
N ILE A 412 -11.56 -13.67 9.53
CA ILE A 412 -10.41 -14.59 9.61
C ILE A 412 -10.78 -15.86 10.37
N LEU A 413 -11.55 -15.75 11.45
CA LEU A 413 -12.05 -16.91 12.19
C LEU A 413 -12.90 -17.84 11.30
N TRP A 414 -13.66 -17.25 10.36
CA TRP A 414 -14.41 -18.01 9.36
C TRP A 414 -13.50 -18.76 8.39
N GLU A 415 -12.42 -18.13 7.92
CA GLU A 415 -11.42 -18.79 7.06
C GLU A 415 -10.80 -20.02 7.76
N ILE A 416 -10.46 -19.89 9.06
CA ILE A 416 -9.91 -21.01 9.85
C ILE A 416 -10.96 -22.11 10.03
N ALA A 417 -12.19 -21.76 10.43
CA ALA A 417 -13.26 -22.71 10.73
C ALA A 417 -13.64 -23.60 9.53
N ARG A 418 -13.61 -23.06 8.31
CA ARG A 418 -13.82 -23.85 7.08
C ARG A 418 -12.84 -25.00 6.93
N ARG A 419 -11.59 -24.77 7.32
CA ARG A 419 -10.49 -25.73 7.22
C ARG A 419 -10.41 -26.68 8.42
N CYS A 420 -11.32 -26.55 9.38
CA CYS A 420 -11.47 -27.50 10.48
C CYS A 420 -12.00 -28.84 9.94
N ASN A 421 -11.15 -29.86 9.99
CA ASN A 421 -11.40 -31.21 9.53
C ASN A 421 -11.78 -32.09 10.73
N VAL A 422 -13.04 -32.53 10.72
CA VAL A 422 -13.59 -33.45 11.72
C VAL A 422 -14.07 -34.69 10.98
N GLY A 423 -13.41 -35.82 11.23
CA GLY A 423 -13.76 -37.11 10.59
C GLY A 423 -13.61 -37.12 9.07
N GLY A 424 -12.67 -36.34 8.51
CA GLY A 424 -12.46 -36.21 7.06
C GLY A 424 -13.31 -35.12 6.40
N ILE A 425 -14.25 -34.51 7.13
CA ILE A 425 -15.20 -33.54 6.59
C ILE A 425 -14.72 -32.11 6.89
N HIS A 426 -14.47 -31.34 5.83
CA HIS A 426 -14.09 -29.93 5.86
C HIS A 426 -14.51 -29.23 4.57
N ASP A 427 -14.54 -27.89 4.56
CA ASP A 427 -14.81 -27.13 3.33
C ASP A 427 -13.50 -26.68 2.69
N ASP A 428 -13.49 -26.50 1.37
CA ASP A 428 -12.36 -25.89 0.67
C ASP A 428 -12.05 -24.48 1.18
N TYR A 429 -10.76 -24.13 1.11
CA TYR A 429 -10.32 -22.79 1.43
C TYR A 429 -10.98 -21.78 0.49
N GLN A 430 -11.53 -20.73 1.08
CA GLN A 430 -12.11 -19.61 0.35
C GLN A 430 -11.84 -18.33 1.13
N LEU A 431 -11.70 -17.23 0.41
CA LEU A 431 -11.69 -15.91 1.02
C LEU A 431 -13.11 -15.52 1.50
N PRO A 432 -13.24 -14.66 2.52
CA PRO A 432 -14.55 -14.17 2.95
C PRO A 432 -15.27 -13.49 1.77
N PHE A 433 -16.56 -13.75 1.60
CA PHE A 433 -17.38 -13.24 0.48
C PHE A 433 -16.94 -13.72 -0.91
N TYR A 434 -16.20 -14.83 -1.05
CA TYR A 434 -15.81 -15.38 -2.36
C TYR A 434 -16.99 -15.66 -3.30
N ASP A 435 -18.16 -15.94 -2.73
CA ASP A 435 -19.43 -16.27 -3.39
C ASP A 435 -20.27 -15.03 -3.74
N LEU A 436 -19.86 -13.83 -3.29
CA LEU A 436 -20.66 -12.61 -3.40
C LEU A 436 -19.94 -11.47 -4.13
N VAL A 437 -18.60 -11.48 -4.21
CA VAL A 437 -17.80 -10.42 -4.84
C VAL A 437 -16.61 -11.00 -5.62
N PRO A 438 -16.11 -10.31 -6.67
CA PRO A 438 -14.95 -10.77 -7.44
C PRO A 438 -13.66 -10.81 -6.60
N SER A 439 -12.58 -11.41 -7.12
CA SER A 439 -11.34 -11.65 -6.37
C SER A 439 -10.70 -10.36 -5.79
N ASP A 440 -10.65 -9.27 -6.55
CA ASP A 440 -10.24 -7.93 -6.09
C ASP A 440 -11.45 -6.97 -6.14
N PRO A 441 -12.30 -6.97 -5.11
CA PRO A 441 -13.54 -6.21 -5.13
C PRO A 441 -13.28 -4.72 -4.94
N THR A 442 -14.08 -3.89 -5.58
CA THR A 442 -14.13 -2.44 -5.34
C THR A 442 -14.78 -2.13 -3.99
N ILE A 443 -14.60 -0.89 -3.52
CA ILE A 443 -15.27 -0.43 -2.29
C ILE A 443 -16.80 -0.47 -2.46
N GLU A 444 -17.28 -0.14 -3.65
CA GLU A 444 -18.72 -0.08 -3.94
C GLU A 444 -19.38 -1.46 -3.94
N GLU A 445 -18.71 -2.47 -4.50
CA GLU A 445 -19.17 -3.87 -4.45
C GLU A 445 -19.22 -4.37 -3.00
N MET A 446 -18.17 -4.11 -2.21
CA MET A 446 -18.14 -4.48 -0.80
C MET A 446 -19.21 -3.74 0.00
N ARG A 447 -19.42 -2.45 -0.25
CA ARG A 447 -20.44 -1.61 0.41
C ARG A 447 -21.84 -2.15 0.11
N LYS A 448 -22.13 -2.49 -1.14
CA LYS A 448 -23.41 -3.11 -1.52
C LYS A 448 -23.65 -4.40 -0.72
N VAL A 449 -22.70 -5.33 -0.73
CA VAL A 449 -22.89 -6.65 -0.08
C VAL A 449 -22.94 -6.53 1.45
N VAL A 450 -22.01 -5.79 2.06
CA VAL A 450 -21.82 -5.77 3.52
C VAL A 450 -22.77 -4.81 4.22
N CYS A 451 -23.09 -3.68 3.57
CA CYS A 451 -23.81 -2.57 4.18
C CYS A 451 -25.27 -2.51 3.71
N THR A 452 -25.50 -2.56 2.39
CA THR A 452 -26.86 -2.49 1.81
C THR A 452 -27.59 -3.83 1.98
N ASP A 453 -27.01 -4.92 1.47
CA ASP A 453 -27.62 -6.26 1.49
C ASP A 453 -27.44 -6.96 2.84
N ARG A 454 -26.61 -6.39 3.73
CA ARG A 454 -26.29 -6.88 5.07
C ARG A 454 -25.83 -8.34 5.11
N GLN A 455 -25.15 -8.79 4.07
CA GLN A 455 -24.64 -10.15 3.96
C GLN A 455 -23.39 -10.35 4.80
N ARG A 456 -23.17 -11.59 5.23
CA ARG A 456 -21.97 -12.09 5.91
C ARG A 456 -21.59 -13.43 5.31
N PRO A 457 -20.32 -13.89 5.46
CA PRO A 457 -19.94 -15.23 5.02
C PRO A 457 -20.87 -16.30 5.61
N SER A 458 -21.33 -17.20 4.75
CA SER A 458 -22.28 -18.24 5.12
C SER A 458 -21.66 -19.20 6.16
N ILE A 459 -22.42 -19.52 7.21
CA ILE A 459 -22.03 -20.51 8.21
C ILE A 459 -22.72 -21.84 7.86
N PRO A 460 -21.96 -22.88 7.45
CA PRO A 460 -22.52 -24.19 7.14
C PRO A 460 -23.31 -24.79 8.31
N ASN A 461 -24.48 -25.37 8.03
CA ASN A 461 -25.33 -25.99 9.06
C ASN A 461 -24.59 -27.11 9.83
N ARG A 462 -23.66 -27.82 9.17
CA ARG A 462 -22.84 -28.87 9.78
C ARG A 462 -22.05 -28.37 11.00
N TRP A 463 -21.68 -27.09 11.06
CA TRP A 463 -20.94 -26.51 12.19
C TRP A 463 -21.74 -26.55 13.51
N GLN A 464 -23.07 -26.64 13.46
CA GLN A 464 -23.90 -26.77 14.67
C GLN A 464 -23.78 -28.14 15.34
N SER A 465 -23.32 -29.16 14.62
CA SER A 465 -23.16 -30.53 15.14
C SER A 465 -21.83 -30.76 15.88
N ILE A 466 -20.91 -29.78 15.83
CA ILE A 466 -19.56 -29.88 16.39
C ILE A 466 -19.39 -28.74 17.39
N GLU A 467 -19.20 -29.08 18.67
CA GLU A 467 -19.17 -28.12 19.80
C GLU A 467 -18.20 -26.96 19.54
N ALA A 468 -16.96 -27.25 19.14
CA ALA A 468 -15.95 -26.23 18.84
C ALA A 468 -16.35 -25.27 17.71
N LEU A 469 -16.95 -25.80 16.63
CA LEU A 469 -17.39 -24.99 15.50
C LEU A 469 -18.64 -24.19 15.84
N GLN A 470 -19.49 -24.68 16.74
CA GLN A 470 -20.61 -23.93 17.30
C GLN A 470 -20.12 -22.73 18.13
N VAL A 471 -19.13 -22.94 19.01
CA VAL A 471 -18.48 -21.87 19.79
C VAL A 471 -17.84 -20.84 18.86
N MET A 472 -17.07 -21.31 17.87
CA MET A 472 -16.46 -20.43 16.86
C MET A 472 -17.53 -19.63 16.11
N SER A 473 -18.62 -20.28 15.69
CA SER A 473 -19.75 -19.64 14.99
C SER A 473 -20.38 -18.52 15.79
N LYS A 474 -20.54 -18.72 17.10
CA LYS A 474 -21.07 -17.69 18.00
C LYS A 474 -20.12 -16.48 18.07
N VAL A 475 -18.83 -16.73 18.28
CA VAL A 475 -17.81 -15.67 18.32
C VAL A 475 -17.79 -14.89 17.01
N MET A 476 -17.77 -15.56 15.85
CA MET A 476 -17.81 -14.91 14.53
C MET A 476 -19.01 -13.98 14.38
N LYS A 477 -20.21 -14.46 14.76
CA LYS A 477 -21.45 -13.68 14.71
C LYS A 477 -21.37 -12.41 15.55
N GLU A 478 -20.78 -12.51 16.74
CA GLU A 478 -20.60 -11.38 17.65
C GLU A 478 -19.44 -10.45 17.24
N CYS A 479 -18.50 -10.91 16.40
CA CYS A 479 -17.43 -10.07 15.83
C CYS A 479 -17.92 -9.20 14.68
N TRP A 480 -18.80 -9.71 13.81
CA TRP A 480 -19.16 -9.02 12.56
C TRP A 480 -20.52 -8.30 12.60
N TYR A 481 -21.02 -7.95 13.79
CA TYR A 481 -22.21 -7.11 13.91
C TYR A 481 -22.08 -5.83 13.10
N HIS A 482 -23.20 -5.40 12.51
CA HIS A 482 -23.24 -4.15 11.74
C HIS A 482 -22.94 -2.96 12.65
N ASN A 483 -23.59 -2.88 13.83
CA ASN A 483 -23.24 -1.91 14.85
C ASN A 483 -21.88 -2.25 15.50
N ALA A 484 -20.89 -1.39 15.30
CA ALA A 484 -19.54 -1.56 15.84
C ALA A 484 -19.52 -1.66 17.37
N ALA A 485 -20.39 -0.94 18.08
CA ALA A 485 -20.43 -0.94 19.55
C ALA A 485 -20.94 -2.26 20.16
N ALA A 486 -21.66 -3.07 19.38
CA ALA A 486 -22.15 -4.38 19.81
C ALA A 486 -21.11 -5.49 19.64
N ARG A 487 -19.97 -5.21 18.99
CA ARG A 487 -18.95 -6.22 18.73
C ARG A 487 -18.20 -6.57 20.01
N LEU A 488 -17.73 -7.82 20.09
CA LEU A 488 -16.83 -8.25 21.15
C LEU A 488 -15.53 -7.43 21.16
N THR A 489 -14.85 -7.40 22.30
CA THR A 489 -13.44 -6.95 22.34
C THR A 489 -12.51 -8.12 22.07
N ALA A 490 -11.31 -7.86 21.55
CA ALA A 490 -10.29 -8.90 21.36
C ALA A 490 -9.99 -9.66 22.67
N LEU A 491 -9.98 -8.97 23.82
CA LEU A 491 -9.82 -9.59 25.13
C LEU A 491 -10.99 -10.53 25.49
N ARG A 492 -12.23 -10.16 25.15
CA ARG A 492 -13.39 -11.04 25.37
C ARG A 492 -13.33 -12.27 24.48
N ILE A 493 -12.95 -12.12 23.21
CA ILE A 493 -12.74 -13.24 22.27
C ILE A 493 -11.67 -14.20 22.82
N LYS A 494 -10.52 -13.68 23.25
CA LYS A 494 -9.45 -14.46 23.90
C LYS A 494 -10.01 -15.29 25.07
N LYS A 495 -10.75 -14.67 25.99
CA LYS A 495 -11.35 -15.37 27.14
C LYS A 495 -12.34 -16.46 26.72
N SER A 496 -13.21 -16.17 25.75
CA SER A 496 -14.19 -17.16 25.25
C SER A 496 -13.50 -18.39 24.65
N LEU A 497 -12.45 -18.19 23.85
CA LEU A 497 -11.69 -19.28 23.22
C LEU A 497 -10.84 -20.05 24.22
N ALA A 498 -10.22 -19.37 25.19
CA ALA A 498 -9.42 -20.01 26.23
C ALA A 498 -10.27 -20.89 27.15
N ASN A 499 -11.48 -20.44 27.51
CA ASN A 499 -12.41 -21.23 28.31
C ASN A 499 -12.79 -22.53 27.59
N TYR A 500 -13.00 -22.49 26.27
CA TYR A 500 -13.27 -23.70 25.49
C TYR A 500 -12.06 -24.64 25.47
N GLY A 501 -10.86 -24.12 25.18
CA GLY A 501 -9.65 -24.95 25.16
C GLY A 501 -9.39 -25.65 26.49
N ALA A 502 -9.56 -24.94 27.61
CA ALA A 502 -9.42 -25.53 28.94
C ALA A 502 -10.46 -26.63 29.24
N MET A 503 -11.66 -26.55 28.66
CA MET A 503 -12.68 -27.60 28.80
C MET A 503 -12.37 -28.83 27.95
N GLU A 504 -11.72 -28.69 26.79
CA GLU A 504 -11.25 -29.83 26.00
C GLU A 504 -10.03 -30.52 26.63
N ASP A 505 -9.07 -29.78 27.18
CA ASP A 505 -7.89 -30.37 27.85
C ASP A 505 -8.26 -31.21 29.10
N LEU A 506 -9.47 -31.03 29.62
CA LEU A 506 -10.03 -31.78 30.75
C LEU A 506 -10.86 -33.02 30.35
N LYS A 507 -11.20 -33.18 29.07
CA LYS A 507 -11.95 -34.32 28.52
C LYS A 507 -10.97 -35.34 27.93
#